data_AF-A0AA45MDK5-F1
#
_entry.id   AF-A0AA45MDK5-F1
#
_cell.length_a   1.000
_cell.length_b   1.000
_cell.length_c   1.000
_cell.angle_alpha   90.00
_cell.angle_beta   90.00
_cell.angle_gamma   90.00
#
_symmetry.space_group_name_H-M   'P 1'
#
loop_
_entity.id
_entity.type
_entity.pdbx_description
1 polymer ?
#
loop_
_entity_poly.entity_id
_entity_poly.type
_entity_poly.pdbx_seq_one_letter_code
_entity_poly.pdbx_strand_id
1 'polypeptide(L)'
;MTGASKIMNLKSAVRVVLLIAGMTALLAGCAHTQPAAPQSVGVAVRSVNYSGKEVVLMAIDPQDKHNGGGGDALNPYSSGGTICCFAIPAEWHPGLQVIVKYNFYPDPAWLEQLVDVPPYPEGIAGEIWLAMHEDGRAEAVVSSFDPTRPEWPGKIKGYPIPSKDYLSKRRSEMLKFEKSMLAKFEKGLATEAKDWPTNDVESLKSAIANTKESIRLLEENQP
;
A
#
# COMPACT_ATOMS: atom_id res chain seq x y z
N MET A 1 42.97 -2.77 77.76
CA MET A 1 43.05 -2.24 76.40
C MET A 1 44.29 -2.82 75.73
N THR A 2 44.14 -3.90 74.97
CA THR A 2 45.26 -4.54 74.25
C THR A 2 44.83 -4.71 72.79
N GLY A 3 45.20 -3.73 71.96
CA GLY A 3 45.07 -3.82 70.51
C GLY A 3 46.27 -4.57 69.94
N ALA A 4 46.07 -5.81 69.52
CA ALA A 4 47.07 -6.56 68.78
C ALA A 4 47.04 -6.11 67.30
N SER A 5 48.06 -5.36 66.89
CA SER A 5 48.32 -5.07 65.48
C SER A 5 48.80 -6.35 64.79
N LYS A 6 47.97 -6.94 63.92
CA LYS A 6 48.37 -8.06 63.05
C LYS A 6 49.20 -7.50 61.90
N ILE A 7 50.52 -7.68 61.98
CA ILE A 7 51.44 -7.45 60.86
C ILE A 7 51.09 -8.46 59.77
N MET A 8 50.55 -7.97 58.66
CA MET A 8 50.21 -8.77 57.50
C MET A 8 51.49 -9.22 56.79
N ASN A 9 51.69 -10.53 56.66
CA ASN A 9 52.87 -11.14 56.02
C ASN A 9 52.97 -10.67 54.55
N LEU A 10 54.15 -10.21 54.13
CA LEU A 10 54.41 -9.69 52.78
C LEU A 10 53.99 -10.68 51.67
N LYS A 11 54.11 -12.00 51.91
CA LYS A 11 53.66 -13.04 50.98
C LYS A 11 52.12 -13.09 50.86
N SER A 12 51.41 -12.81 51.95
CA SER A 12 49.94 -12.71 51.97
C SER A 12 49.47 -11.41 51.34
N ALA A 13 50.19 -10.29 51.54
CA ALA A 13 49.89 -9.02 50.89
C ALA A 13 50.04 -9.12 49.36
N VAL A 14 51.12 -9.75 48.86
CA VAL A 14 51.32 -9.99 47.42
C VAL A 14 50.25 -10.90 46.82
N ARG A 15 49.83 -11.96 47.54
CA ARG A 15 48.73 -12.83 47.10
C ARG A 15 47.38 -12.12 47.07
N VAL A 16 47.09 -11.27 48.05
CA VAL A 16 45.85 -10.48 48.09
C VAL A 16 45.83 -9.43 46.98
N VAL A 17 46.96 -8.77 46.71
CA VAL A 17 47.07 -7.81 45.59
C VAL A 17 46.91 -8.50 44.23
N LEU A 18 47.50 -9.69 44.03
CA LEU A 18 47.31 -10.48 42.80
C LEU A 18 45.87 -10.98 42.62
N LEU A 19 45.18 -11.37 43.70
CA LEU A 19 43.78 -11.77 43.66
C LEU A 19 42.85 -10.58 43.34
N ILE A 20 43.13 -9.40 43.90
CA ILE A 20 42.35 -8.18 43.62
C ILE A 20 42.58 -7.69 42.19
N ALA A 21 43.81 -7.75 41.68
CA ALA A 21 44.14 -7.39 40.29
C ALA A 21 43.58 -8.38 39.25
N GLY A 22 43.45 -9.67 39.60
CA GLY A 22 42.77 -10.66 38.76
C GLY A 22 41.25 -10.47 38.70
N MET A 23 40.65 -9.97 39.78
CA MET A 23 39.19 -9.77 39.88
C MET A 23 38.71 -8.49 39.16
N THR A 24 39.56 -7.47 39.02
CA THR A 24 39.25 -6.27 38.22
C THR A 24 39.36 -6.50 36.71
N ALA A 25 40.14 -7.49 36.25
CA ALA A 25 40.23 -7.85 34.84
C ALA A 25 38.99 -8.59 34.30
N LEU A 26 38.14 -9.14 35.18
CA LEU A 26 36.91 -9.86 34.82
C LEU A 26 35.69 -8.93 34.61
N LEU A 27 35.82 -7.63 34.87
CA LEU A 27 34.74 -6.65 34.71
C LEU A 27 34.77 -5.89 33.37
N ALA A 28 35.71 -6.19 32.47
CA ALA A 28 35.80 -5.56 31.14
C ALA A 28 34.92 -6.24 30.06
N GLY A 29 34.05 -7.18 30.45
CA GLY A 29 33.31 -8.04 29.53
C GLY A 29 31.84 -7.68 29.31
N CYS A 30 31.48 -6.40 29.21
CA CYS A 30 30.14 -5.98 28.76
C CYS A 30 30.24 -4.76 27.83
N ALA A 31 31.01 -4.86 26.75
CA ALA A 31 30.75 -4.00 25.60
C ALA A 31 29.41 -4.45 25.02
N HIS A 32 28.34 -3.72 25.36
CA HIS A 32 27.04 -3.88 24.73
C HIS A 32 27.23 -3.54 23.25
N THR A 33 27.45 -4.55 22.42
CA THR A 33 27.46 -4.38 20.96
C THR A 33 26.05 -3.97 20.58
N GLN A 34 25.82 -2.68 20.37
CA GLN A 34 24.60 -2.24 19.70
C GLN A 34 24.49 -3.04 18.41
N PRO A 35 23.34 -3.71 18.15
CA PRO A 35 23.11 -4.34 16.86
C PRO A 35 23.39 -3.29 15.78
N ALA A 36 24.18 -3.67 14.77
CA ALA A 36 24.33 -2.82 13.59
C ALA A 36 22.91 -2.48 13.08
N ALA A 37 22.72 -1.24 12.62
CA ALA A 37 21.44 -0.84 12.05
C ALA A 37 21.05 -1.87 10.97
N PRO A 38 19.78 -2.31 10.94
CA PRO A 38 19.36 -3.35 10.01
C PRO A 38 19.57 -2.84 8.59
N GLN A 39 20.18 -3.67 7.74
CA GLN A 39 20.47 -3.31 6.34
C GLN A 39 19.19 -3.13 5.52
N SER A 40 18.11 -3.82 5.91
CA SER A 40 16.77 -3.68 5.35
C SER A 40 15.73 -3.55 6.45
N VAL A 41 14.65 -2.84 6.15
CA VAL A 41 13.50 -2.65 7.02
C VAL A 41 12.26 -3.20 6.32
N GLY A 42 11.40 -3.88 7.08
CA GLY A 42 10.08 -4.28 6.61
C GLY A 42 9.15 -3.09 6.57
N VAL A 43 8.60 -2.78 5.40
CA VAL A 43 7.69 -1.65 5.18
C VAL A 43 6.34 -2.15 4.69
N ALA A 44 5.31 -1.36 4.98
CA ALA A 44 4.01 -1.61 4.41
C ALA A 44 3.97 -1.18 2.93
N VAL A 45 3.13 -1.86 2.15
CA VAL A 45 2.85 -1.57 0.75
C VAL A 45 1.52 -0.83 0.66
N ARG A 46 1.54 0.36 0.08
CA ARG A 46 0.34 1.11 -0.30
C ARG A 46 0.25 1.19 -1.81
N SER A 47 -0.95 1.43 -2.32
CA SER A 47 -1.13 1.50 -3.77
C SER A 47 -2.10 2.59 -4.19
N VAL A 48 -1.84 3.20 -5.34
CA VAL A 48 -2.63 4.29 -5.90
C VAL A 48 -2.81 4.07 -7.40
N ASN A 49 -4.03 4.08 -7.87
CA ASN A 49 -4.34 3.90 -9.27
C ASN A 49 -4.80 5.23 -9.87
N TYR A 50 -3.93 5.86 -10.65
CA TYR A 50 -4.26 7.05 -11.43
C TYR A 50 -4.85 6.71 -12.80
N SER A 51 -5.00 5.43 -13.14
CA SER A 51 -5.47 4.98 -14.45
C SER A 51 -6.98 4.74 -14.48
N GLY A 52 -7.51 4.70 -15.71
CA GLY A 52 -8.91 4.35 -16.00
C GLY A 52 -9.21 2.84 -15.99
N LYS A 53 -8.29 1.99 -15.53
CA LYS A 53 -8.44 0.53 -15.50
C LYS A 53 -8.36 0.00 -14.08
N GLU A 54 -9.10 -1.05 -13.78
CA GLU A 54 -8.91 -1.82 -12.55
C GLU A 54 -7.55 -2.53 -12.59
N VAL A 55 -6.80 -2.47 -11.49
CA VAL A 55 -5.42 -2.98 -11.45
C VAL A 55 -5.09 -3.61 -10.10
N VAL A 56 -4.31 -4.68 -10.13
CA VAL A 56 -3.63 -5.22 -8.94
C VAL A 56 -2.15 -4.85 -9.00
N LEU A 57 -1.57 -4.37 -7.91
CA LEU A 57 -0.15 -3.96 -7.84
C LEU A 57 0.60 -4.72 -6.74
N MET A 58 1.79 -5.22 -7.05
CA MET A 58 2.70 -5.90 -6.12
C MET A 58 4.12 -5.39 -6.31
N ALA A 59 4.87 -5.30 -5.21
CA ALA A 59 6.31 -5.07 -5.21
C ALA A 59 7.03 -6.41 -5.15
N ILE A 60 8.08 -6.56 -5.94
CA ILE A 60 8.99 -7.72 -5.92
C ILE A 60 10.42 -7.19 -5.96
N ASP A 61 11.27 -7.74 -5.11
CA ASP A 61 12.69 -7.44 -5.13
C ASP A 61 13.34 -8.12 -6.35
N PRO A 62 14.08 -7.37 -7.19
CA PRO A 62 14.71 -7.92 -8.39
C PRO A 62 15.80 -8.98 -8.08
N GLN A 63 16.38 -8.97 -6.88
CA GLN A 63 17.42 -9.91 -6.45
C GLN A 63 16.89 -11.03 -5.55
N ASP A 64 15.77 -10.82 -4.87
CA ASP A 64 15.12 -11.83 -4.02
C ASP A 64 13.61 -11.93 -4.30
N LYS A 65 13.21 -12.88 -5.14
CA LYS A 65 11.80 -13.09 -5.47
C LYS A 65 10.92 -13.54 -4.29
N HIS A 66 11.51 -13.96 -3.16
CA HIS A 66 10.77 -14.25 -1.94
C HIS A 66 10.42 -12.99 -1.15
N ASN A 67 11.14 -11.88 -1.39
CA ASN A 67 10.79 -10.56 -0.91
C ASN A 67 9.78 -9.92 -1.88
N GLY A 68 8.51 -10.26 -1.69
CA GLY A 68 7.40 -9.67 -2.43
C GLY A 68 6.23 -9.32 -1.52
N GLY A 69 5.50 -8.27 -1.86
CA GLY A 69 4.40 -7.76 -1.05
C GLY A 69 3.38 -6.94 -1.84
N GLY A 70 2.22 -6.69 -1.21
CA GLY A 70 1.11 -5.96 -1.82
C GLY A 70 0.03 -6.90 -2.37
N GLY A 71 -0.58 -6.53 -3.49
CA GLY A 71 -1.66 -7.27 -4.13
C GLY A 71 -3.04 -6.67 -3.91
N ASP A 72 -3.14 -5.37 -3.58
CA ASP A 72 -4.44 -4.69 -3.49
C ASP A 72 -5.08 -4.58 -4.87
N ALA A 73 -6.38 -4.83 -4.96
CA ALA A 73 -7.16 -4.64 -6.17
C ALA A 73 -7.80 -3.25 -6.15
N LEU A 74 -7.41 -2.41 -7.10
CA LEU A 74 -7.78 -1.01 -7.14
C LEU A 74 -8.79 -0.77 -8.25
N ASN A 75 -9.85 -0.03 -7.90
CA ASN A 75 -10.75 0.54 -8.88
C ASN A 75 -10.03 1.62 -9.72
N PRO A 76 -10.56 2.01 -10.89
CA PRO A 76 -10.04 3.15 -11.63
C PRO A 76 -10.07 4.41 -10.77
N TYR A 77 -8.99 5.19 -10.80
CA TYR A 77 -8.88 6.45 -10.04
C TYR A 77 -9.15 6.30 -8.53
N SER A 78 -8.58 5.27 -7.89
CA SER A 78 -8.72 5.03 -6.45
C SER A 78 -7.37 4.83 -5.76
N SER A 79 -7.37 4.89 -4.43
CA SER A 79 -6.26 4.46 -3.59
C SER A 79 -6.64 3.23 -2.78
N GLY A 80 -5.64 2.42 -2.47
CA GLY A 80 -5.78 1.19 -1.72
C GLY A 80 -5.56 1.38 -0.22
N GLY A 81 -5.70 0.26 0.49
CA GLY A 81 -5.34 0.15 1.89
C GLY A 81 -3.83 0.08 2.11
N THR A 82 -3.48 -0.33 3.31
CA THR A 82 -2.10 -0.66 3.70
C THR A 82 -1.99 -2.18 3.79
N ILE A 83 -1.11 -2.79 2.97
CA ILE A 83 -0.90 -4.23 2.90
C ILE A 83 0.52 -4.57 3.32
N CYS A 84 0.68 -5.64 4.10
CA CYS A 84 1.99 -6.13 4.53
C CYS A 84 2.51 -7.22 3.59
N CYS A 85 3.81 -7.34 3.34
CA CYS A 85 4.92 -6.42 3.64
C CYS A 85 5.99 -6.58 2.55
N PHE A 86 6.88 -5.61 2.44
CA PHE A 86 8.03 -5.64 1.55
C PHE A 86 9.27 -5.21 2.32
N ALA A 87 10.40 -5.90 2.18
CA ALA A 87 11.66 -5.46 2.76
C ALA A 87 12.38 -4.51 1.79
N ILE A 88 12.87 -3.38 2.29
CA ILE A 88 13.57 -2.37 1.49
C ILE A 88 14.85 -1.94 2.23
N PRO A 89 15.92 -1.51 1.54
CA PRO A 89 17.09 -0.94 2.22
C PRO A 89 16.71 0.20 3.17
N ALA A 90 17.29 0.19 4.37
CA ALA A 90 17.05 1.20 5.39
C ALA A 90 17.50 2.60 4.94
N GLU A 91 18.58 2.66 4.16
CA GLU A 91 19.10 3.87 3.53
C GLU A 91 18.98 3.75 2.01
N TRP A 92 18.59 4.84 1.36
CA TRP A 92 18.54 4.89 -0.10
C TRP A 92 19.95 4.93 -0.70
N HIS A 93 20.13 4.32 -1.87
CA HIS A 93 21.33 4.44 -2.67
C HIS A 93 21.00 4.60 -4.17
N PRO A 94 21.90 5.21 -4.96
CA PRO A 94 21.74 5.25 -6.42
C PRO A 94 21.56 3.85 -7.01
N GLY A 95 20.64 3.72 -7.96
CA GLY A 95 20.33 2.44 -8.62
C GLY A 95 19.42 1.52 -7.81
N LEU A 96 18.81 1.98 -6.71
CA LEU A 96 17.78 1.22 -6.02
C LEU A 96 16.57 1.00 -6.94
N GLN A 97 16.23 -0.26 -7.17
CA GLN A 97 15.17 -0.68 -8.09
C GLN A 97 14.24 -1.70 -7.45
N VAL A 98 12.97 -1.68 -7.88
CA VAL A 98 11.94 -2.65 -7.50
C VAL A 98 11.23 -3.10 -8.77
N ILE A 99 10.80 -4.36 -8.82
CA ILE A 99 9.88 -4.83 -9.85
C ILE A 99 8.47 -4.53 -9.37
N VAL A 100 7.73 -3.72 -10.13
CA VAL A 100 6.27 -3.63 -9.95
C VAL A 100 5.63 -4.67 -10.84
N LYS A 101 5.01 -5.66 -10.20
CA LYS A 101 4.21 -6.68 -10.86
C LYS A 101 2.74 -6.28 -10.82
N TYR A 102 2.07 -6.33 -11.95
CA TYR A 102 0.69 -5.86 -12.05
C TYR A 102 -0.15 -6.63 -13.06
N ASN A 103 -1.46 -6.54 -12.87
CA ASN A 103 -2.46 -7.13 -13.75
C ASN A 103 -3.63 -6.17 -13.91
N PHE A 104 -4.13 -6.01 -15.13
CA PHE A 104 -5.30 -5.18 -15.42
C PHE A 104 -6.53 -6.07 -15.60
N TYR A 105 -7.60 -5.84 -14.84
CA TYR A 105 -8.84 -6.58 -15.09
C TYR A 105 -9.51 -6.11 -16.40
N PRO A 106 -10.12 -7.02 -17.20
CA PRO A 106 -10.23 -8.48 -17.01
C PRO A 106 -9.13 -9.30 -17.71
N ASP A 107 -8.02 -8.67 -18.12
CA ASP A 107 -6.92 -9.37 -18.76
C ASP A 107 -6.32 -10.39 -17.77
N PRO A 108 -6.13 -11.66 -18.13
CA PRO A 108 -5.48 -12.64 -17.24
C PRO A 108 -3.96 -12.47 -17.15
N ALA A 109 -3.33 -11.67 -18.01
CA ALA A 109 -1.88 -11.56 -18.11
C ALA A 109 -1.27 -10.69 -16.99
N TRP A 110 -0.25 -11.23 -16.32
CA TRP A 110 0.59 -10.46 -15.41
C TRP A 110 1.75 -9.83 -16.16
N LEU A 111 2.00 -8.56 -15.85
CA LEU A 111 3.08 -7.75 -16.38
C LEU A 111 4.04 -7.40 -15.26
N GLU A 112 5.31 -7.22 -15.61
CA GLU A 112 6.37 -6.82 -14.68
C GLU A 112 7.12 -5.63 -15.28
N GLN A 113 7.36 -4.61 -14.46
CA GLN A 113 8.14 -3.45 -14.84
C GLN A 113 9.18 -3.18 -13.77
N LEU A 114 10.47 -3.24 -14.14
CA LEU A 114 11.55 -2.77 -13.27
C LEU A 114 11.50 -1.23 -13.22
N VAL A 115 11.44 -0.66 -12.02
CA VAL A 115 11.36 0.78 -11.80
C VAL A 115 12.42 1.23 -10.81
N ASP A 116 12.98 2.41 -11.06
CA ASP A 116 13.86 3.08 -10.11
C ASP A 116 13.05 3.66 -8.95
N VAL A 117 13.57 3.49 -7.74
CA VAL A 117 13.02 4.12 -6.53
C VAL A 117 13.75 5.43 -6.30
N PRO A 118 13.06 6.58 -6.27
CA PRO A 118 13.70 7.87 -6.01
C PRO A 118 14.23 7.95 -4.56
N PRO A 119 15.13 8.92 -4.28
CA PRO A 119 15.60 9.15 -2.91
C PRO A 119 14.46 9.26 -1.91
N TYR A 120 14.66 8.64 -0.75
CA TYR A 120 13.69 8.74 0.34
C TYR A 120 13.61 10.18 0.81
N PRO A 121 12.40 10.76 0.95
CA PRO A 121 12.23 12.05 1.58
C PRO A 121 12.89 12.06 2.96
N GLU A 122 13.66 13.10 3.24
CA GLU A 122 14.43 13.24 4.50
C GLU A 122 15.47 12.13 4.74
N GLY A 123 15.73 11.26 3.76
CA GLY A 123 16.61 10.11 3.91
C GLY A 123 16.01 8.95 4.72
N ILE A 124 14.70 8.99 5.02
CA ILE A 124 14.04 8.02 5.91
C ILE A 124 13.17 7.06 5.11
N ALA A 125 13.41 5.76 5.23
CA ALA A 125 12.53 4.74 4.68
C ALA A 125 11.15 4.78 5.36
N GLY A 126 10.14 5.19 4.60
CA GLY A 126 8.74 5.10 5.00
C GLY A 126 8.06 3.85 4.45
N GLU A 127 6.80 3.97 4.04
CA GLU A 127 6.09 2.90 3.33
C GLU A 127 6.52 2.85 1.86
N ILE A 128 6.41 1.70 1.20
CA ILE A 128 6.53 1.62 -0.26
C ILE A 128 5.15 1.84 -0.90
N TRP A 129 5.08 2.77 -1.82
CA TRP A 129 3.88 3.14 -2.56
C TRP A 129 4.02 2.72 -4.01
N LEU A 130 3.07 1.95 -4.50
CA LEU A 130 2.99 1.54 -5.89
C LEU A 130 1.93 2.38 -6.60
N ALA A 131 2.28 2.97 -7.73
CA ALA A 131 1.35 3.76 -8.52
C ALA A 131 1.21 3.21 -9.94
N MET A 132 -0.03 3.19 -10.44
CA MET A 132 -0.31 2.93 -11.85
C MET A 132 -0.77 4.20 -12.54
N HIS A 133 -0.08 4.59 -13.60
CA HIS A 133 -0.35 5.82 -14.35
C HIS A 133 -1.30 5.57 -15.54
N GLU A 134 -1.92 6.63 -16.07
CA GLU A 134 -2.86 6.52 -17.21
C GLU A 134 -2.24 5.89 -18.45
N ASP A 135 -0.93 6.10 -18.67
CA ASP A 135 -0.19 5.53 -19.80
C ASP A 135 0.18 4.04 -19.61
N GLY A 136 -0.23 3.44 -18.49
CA GLY A 136 0.02 2.04 -18.16
C GLY A 136 1.40 1.78 -17.55
N ARG A 137 2.21 2.81 -17.28
CA ARG A 137 3.49 2.64 -16.58
C ARG A 137 3.27 2.57 -15.07
N ALA A 138 3.95 1.63 -14.45
CA ALA A 138 4.04 1.55 -13.00
C ALA A 138 5.12 2.51 -12.44
N GLU A 139 5.00 2.84 -11.17
CA GLU A 139 5.96 3.59 -10.36
C GLU A 139 6.01 2.98 -8.96
N ALA A 140 7.19 3.02 -8.33
CA ALA A 140 7.36 2.71 -6.93
C ALA A 140 8.11 3.86 -6.26
N VAL A 141 7.62 4.30 -5.11
CA VAL A 141 8.32 5.27 -4.27
C VAL A 141 8.30 4.85 -2.81
N VAL A 142 9.27 5.30 -2.03
CA VAL A 142 9.32 5.02 -0.58
C VAL A 142 9.17 6.35 0.15
N SER A 143 8.15 6.45 1.00
CA SER A 143 7.81 7.71 1.67
C SER A 143 6.92 7.52 2.89
N SER A 144 7.17 8.32 3.93
CA SER A 144 6.25 8.52 5.06
C SER A 144 5.19 9.58 4.77
N PHE A 145 5.30 10.28 3.64
CA PHE A 145 4.38 11.33 3.21
C PHE A 145 3.40 10.77 2.20
N ASP A 146 2.13 11.17 2.28
CA ASP A 146 1.14 10.83 1.27
C ASP A 146 1.23 11.77 0.03
N PRO A 147 0.58 11.43 -1.10
CA PRO A 147 0.69 12.20 -2.34
C PRO A 147 0.32 13.69 -2.25
N THR A 148 -0.41 14.13 -1.22
CA THR A 148 -0.81 15.54 -1.04
C THR A 148 0.30 16.42 -0.49
N ARG A 149 1.38 15.81 0.01
CA ARG A 149 2.48 16.50 0.69
C ARG A 149 3.53 17.00 -0.30
N PRO A 150 4.13 18.19 -0.09
CA PRO A 150 5.22 18.70 -0.93
C PRO A 150 6.43 17.76 -1.03
N GLU A 151 6.71 17.02 0.04
CA GLU A 151 7.82 16.08 0.19
C GLU A 151 7.59 14.76 -0.55
N TRP A 152 6.36 14.51 -1.02
CA TRP A 152 6.02 13.32 -1.78
C TRP A 152 6.99 13.16 -2.97
N PRO A 153 7.69 12.02 -3.12
CA PRO A 153 8.68 11.85 -4.18
C PRO A 153 8.06 11.38 -5.51
N GLY A 154 6.79 10.95 -5.52
CA GLY A 154 6.12 10.46 -6.72
C GLY A 154 5.79 11.56 -7.72
N LYS A 155 5.59 11.13 -8.98
CA LYS A 155 5.35 12.02 -10.13
C LYS A 155 4.11 12.89 -10.00
N ILE A 156 2.99 12.30 -9.57
CA ILE A 156 1.71 13.01 -9.44
C ILE A 156 1.55 13.50 -8.00
N LYS A 157 1.23 14.79 -7.84
CA LYS A 157 0.87 15.39 -6.55
C LYS A 157 -0.64 15.32 -6.38
N GLY A 158 -1.08 14.84 -5.22
CA GLY A 158 -2.48 14.60 -4.89
C GLY A 158 -2.97 13.19 -5.21
N TYR A 159 -4.15 12.88 -4.69
CA TYR A 159 -4.85 11.62 -4.96
C TYR A 159 -5.44 11.60 -6.38
N PRO A 160 -5.77 10.41 -6.92
CA PRO A 160 -6.34 10.29 -8.25
C PRO A 160 -7.62 11.10 -8.43
N ILE A 161 -7.71 11.77 -9.57
CA ILE A 161 -8.91 12.47 -10.03
C ILE A 161 -9.34 11.82 -11.35
N PRO A 162 -10.58 11.31 -11.46
CA PRO A 162 -11.07 10.74 -12.71
C PRO A 162 -10.97 11.69 -13.89
N SER A 163 -10.47 11.19 -15.03
CA SER A 163 -10.48 11.96 -16.28
C SER A 163 -11.90 12.19 -16.78
N LYS A 164 -12.11 13.29 -17.51
CA LYS A 164 -13.40 13.60 -18.14
C LYS A 164 -13.86 12.51 -19.10
N ASP A 165 -12.91 11.91 -19.83
CA ASP A 165 -13.18 10.82 -20.77
C ASP A 165 -13.66 9.57 -20.04
N TYR A 166 -13.01 9.22 -18.92
CA TYR A 166 -13.47 8.13 -18.08
C TYR A 166 -14.88 8.37 -17.53
N LEU A 167 -15.13 9.56 -16.97
CA LEU A 167 -16.46 9.92 -16.44
C LEU A 167 -17.54 9.86 -17.54
N SER A 168 -17.24 10.40 -18.72
CA SER A 168 -18.13 10.39 -19.87
C SER A 168 -18.45 8.97 -20.35
N LYS A 169 -17.43 8.10 -20.40
CA LYS A 169 -17.59 6.69 -20.75
C LYS A 169 -18.46 5.95 -19.73
N ARG A 170 -18.14 6.06 -18.43
CA ARG A 170 -18.90 5.41 -17.34
C ARG A 170 -20.35 5.86 -17.31
N ARG A 171 -20.61 7.16 -17.50
CA ARG A 171 -21.97 7.69 -17.62
C ARG A 171 -22.73 7.08 -18.80
N SER A 172 -22.08 6.99 -19.96
CA SER A 172 -22.68 6.41 -21.17
C SER A 172 -23.01 4.92 -21.00
N GLU A 173 -22.13 4.17 -20.35
CA GLU A 173 -22.35 2.76 -20.00
C GLU A 173 -23.52 2.60 -19.02
N MET A 174 -23.58 3.45 -17.98
CA MET A 174 -24.68 3.45 -17.01
C MET A 174 -26.01 3.78 -17.69
N LEU A 175 -26.07 4.83 -18.52
CA LEU A 175 -27.27 5.19 -19.28
C LEU A 175 -27.76 4.05 -20.16
N LYS A 176 -26.84 3.35 -20.84
CA LYS A 176 -27.18 2.19 -21.67
C LYS A 176 -27.78 1.06 -20.83
N PHE A 177 -27.18 0.78 -19.68
CA PHE A 177 -27.67 -0.25 -18.77
C PHE A 177 -29.07 0.10 -18.23
N GLU A 178 -29.26 1.30 -17.68
CA GLU A 178 -30.54 1.77 -17.14
C GLU A 178 -31.65 1.75 -18.19
N LYS A 179 -31.38 2.25 -19.41
CA LYS A 179 -32.36 2.18 -20.51
C LYS A 179 -32.71 0.74 -20.89
N SER A 180 -31.72 -0.16 -20.88
CA SER A 180 -31.98 -1.58 -21.12
C SER A 180 -32.81 -2.22 -20.00
N MET A 181 -32.59 -1.86 -18.74
CA MET A 181 -33.35 -2.37 -17.61
C MET A 181 -34.78 -1.84 -17.63
N LEU A 182 -34.95 -0.54 -17.90
CA LEU A 182 -36.26 0.09 -18.06
C LEU A 182 -37.13 -0.64 -19.09
N ALA A 183 -36.57 -0.89 -20.28
CA ALA A 183 -37.29 -1.59 -21.34
C ALA A 183 -37.73 -3.01 -20.93
N LYS A 184 -36.91 -3.73 -20.14
CA LYS A 184 -37.27 -5.05 -19.60
C LYS A 184 -38.39 -4.95 -18.57
N PHE A 185 -38.31 -3.98 -17.65
CA PHE A 185 -39.33 -3.78 -16.63
C PHE A 185 -40.67 -3.37 -17.24
N GLU A 186 -40.68 -2.42 -18.18
CA GLU A 186 -41.89 -2.00 -18.88
C GLU A 186 -42.53 -3.16 -19.67
N LYS A 187 -41.70 -3.99 -20.32
CA LYS A 187 -42.18 -5.19 -21.01
C LYS A 187 -42.79 -6.20 -20.02
N GLY A 188 -42.11 -6.50 -18.92
CA GLY A 188 -42.62 -7.43 -17.89
C GLY A 188 -43.95 -6.95 -17.31
N LEU A 189 -44.05 -5.65 -17.00
CA LEU A 189 -45.29 -5.03 -16.52
C LEU A 189 -46.43 -5.17 -17.54
N ALA A 190 -46.14 -4.99 -18.83
CA ALA A 190 -47.16 -5.05 -19.88
C ALA A 190 -47.63 -6.47 -20.25
N THR A 191 -46.79 -7.49 -20.03
CA THR A 191 -47.03 -8.83 -20.57
C THR A 191 -47.21 -9.93 -19.53
N GLU A 192 -46.54 -9.82 -18.38
CA GLU A 192 -46.43 -10.89 -17.39
C GLU A 192 -47.11 -10.54 -16.07
N ALA A 193 -47.20 -9.25 -15.73
CA ALA A 193 -47.64 -8.79 -14.42
C ALA A 193 -49.13 -8.99 -14.09
N LYS A 194 -49.96 -9.41 -15.06
CA LYS A 194 -51.41 -9.62 -14.86
C LYS A 194 -51.73 -10.72 -13.83
N ASP A 195 -50.84 -11.71 -13.71
CA ASP A 195 -51.02 -12.87 -12.84
C ASP A 195 -50.17 -12.77 -11.56
N TRP A 196 -49.48 -11.64 -11.35
CA TRP A 196 -48.58 -11.43 -10.22
C TRP A 196 -49.33 -10.89 -8.99
N PRO A 197 -48.84 -11.17 -7.78
CA PRO A 197 -49.30 -10.50 -6.56
C PRO A 197 -49.23 -8.97 -6.69
N THR A 198 -50.25 -8.26 -6.18
CA THR A 198 -50.35 -6.79 -6.27
C THR A 198 -49.10 -6.07 -5.75
N ASN A 199 -48.53 -6.55 -4.65
CA ASN A 199 -47.29 -6.01 -4.06
C ASN A 199 -46.10 -6.10 -5.03
N ASP A 200 -46.02 -7.15 -5.85
CA ASP A 200 -44.94 -7.32 -6.82
C ASP A 200 -45.14 -6.38 -8.01
N VAL A 201 -46.39 -6.19 -8.44
CA VAL A 201 -46.75 -5.22 -9.49
C VAL A 201 -46.41 -3.79 -9.06
N GLU A 202 -46.77 -3.40 -7.83
CA GLU A 202 -46.44 -2.06 -7.31
C GLU A 202 -44.93 -1.87 -7.10
N SER A 203 -44.22 -2.93 -6.70
CA SER A 203 -42.76 -2.92 -6.62
C SER A 203 -42.12 -2.70 -8.00
N LEU A 204 -42.63 -3.38 -9.04
CA LEU A 204 -42.14 -3.20 -10.42
C LEU A 204 -42.43 -1.79 -10.96
N LYS A 205 -43.62 -1.24 -10.70
CA LYS A 205 -43.94 0.16 -11.06
C LYS A 205 -43.00 1.15 -10.38
N SER A 206 -42.71 0.92 -9.10
CA SER A 206 -41.76 1.75 -8.34
C SER A 206 -40.35 1.65 -8.93
N ALA A 207 -39.90 0.45 -9.31
CA ALA A 207 -38.62 0.26 -10.00
C ALA A 207 -38.57 1.01 -11.33
N ILE A 208 -39.62 0.93 -12.16
CA ILE A 208 -39.72 1.69 -13.42
C ILE A 208 -39.60 3.20 -13.17
N ALA A 209 -40.32 3.74 -12.17
CA ALA A 209 -40.28 5.15 -11.85
C ALA A 209 -38.87 5.59 -11.40
N ASN A 210 -38.23 4.81 -10.52
CA ASN A 210 -36.87 5.07 -10.04
C ASN A 210 -35.85 5.01 -11.19
N THR A 211 -35.94 4.01 -12.08
CA THR A 211 -35.04 3.91 -13.24
C THR A 211 -35.23 5.09 -14.20
N LYS A 212 -36.47 5.56 -14.45
CA LYS A 212 -36.71 6.76 -15.27
C LYS A 212 -36.04 8.00 -14.66
N GLU A 213 -36.12 8.15 -13.35
CA GLU A 213 -35.46 9.26 -12.65
C GLU A 213 -33.93 9.16 -12.70
N SER A 214 -33.36 7.96 -12.51
CA SER A 214 -31.92 7.74 -12.67
C SER A 214 -31.43 8.08 -14.08
N ILE A 215 -32.18 7.71 -15.13
CA ILE A 215 -31.87 8.09 -16.51
C ILE A 215 -31.87 9.61 -16.66
N ARG A 216 -32.91 10.29 -16.18
CA ARG A 216 -33.02 11.77 -16.24
C ARG A 216 -31.81 12.44 -15.59
N LEU A 217 -31.44 12.03 -14.39
CA LEU A 217 -30.28 12.56 -13.66
C LEU A 217 -28.96 12.33 -14.41
N LEU A 218 -28.80 11.16 -15.03
CA LEU A 218 -27.60 10.84 -15.83
C LEU A 218 -27.54 11.61 -17.16
N GLU A 219 -28.68 12.01 -17.71
CA GLU A 219 -28.75 12.84 -18.93
C GLU A 219 -28.45 14.31 -18.64
N GLU A 220 -28.91 14.83 -17.50
CA GLU A 220 -28.72 16.22 -17.07
C GLU A 220 -27.30 16.50 -16.54
N ASN A 221 -26.71 15.56 -15.79
CA ASN A 221 -25.41 15.76 -15.17
C ASN A 221 -24.26 15.35 -16.12
N GLN A 222 -23.91 16.23 -17.05
CA GLN A 222 -22.71 16.07 -17.90
C GLN A 222 -21.43 16.40 -17.11
N PRO A 223 -20.37 15.57 -17.20
CA PRO A 223 -19.09 15.77 -16.49
C PRO A 223 -18.22 16.91 -17.06
#